data_AF-A0A0F9RZ29-F1
#
_entry.id   AF-A0A0F9RZ29-F1
#
_cell.length_a   1.000
_cell.length_b   1.000
_cell.length_c   1.000
_cell.angle_alpha   90.00
_cell.angle_beta   90.00
_cell.angle_gamma   90.00
#
_symmetry.space_group_name_H-M   'P 1'
#
loop_
_entity.id
_entity.type
_entity.pdbx_description
1 polymer ?
#
loop_
_entity_poly.entity_id
_entity_poly.type
_entity_poly.pdbx_seq_one_letter_code
_entity_poly.pdbx_strand_id
1 'polypeptide(L)'
;MKGGVTKRLEDAISALEKGQLKQALYLTDRSEMSRENAWVREAARKALDDRENAKTYMLEARDKVKVAITPPLEDTSLEGVKEMLNETTPSPPTTESTSEMTDEELYESCEECHVVNAIVAATEICDKHPQTACALISSRLNKEDIEPEEWLKVLIEAGEKSEGEAKREFDIILSDLVQYLERRNSPILKGLDNPPLTVR
;
A
#
# COMPACT_ATOMS: atom_id res chain seq x y z
N MET A 1 1.52 18.04 -2.54
CA MET A 1 2.95 17.96 -2.20
C MET A 1 3.38 16.50 -2.34
N LYS A 2 4.20 16.14 -3.32
CA LYS A 2 4.72 14.76 -3.48
C LYS A 2 5.65 14.48 -2.29
N GLY A 3 5.18 13.80 -1.26
CA GLY A 3 5.90 13.59 0.01
C GLY A 3 5.91 12.14 0.48
N GLY A 4 5.68 11.18 -0.43
CA GLY A 4 5.62 9.74 -0.13
C GLY A 4 6.90 8.97 -0.46
N VAL A 5 6.83 7.64 -0.34
CA VAL A 5 7.92 6.67 -0.58
C VAL A 5 8.63 6.92 -1.91
N THR A 6 7.90 7.13 -3.00
CA THR A 6 8.46 7.37 -4.34
C THR A 6 9.47 8.52 -4.36
N LYS A 7 9.14 9.66 -3.73
CA LYS A 7 10.07 10.79 -3.68
C LYS A 7 11.31 10.49 -2.85
N ARG A 8 11.16 9.73 -1.76
CA ARG A 8 12.33 9.32 -0.94
C ARG A 8 13.25 8.38 -1.72
N LEU A 9 12.68 7.49 -2.54
CA LEU A 9 13.46 6.62 -3.42
C LEU A 9 14.16 7.44 -4.53
N GLU A 10 13.49 8.43 -5.12
CA GLU A 10 14.12 9.38 -6.06
C GLU A 10 15.28 10.15 -5.39
N ASP A 11 15.08 10.66 -4.17
CA ASP A 11 16.11 11.35 -3.41
C ASP A 11 17.26 10.39 -3.03
N ALA A 12 16.97 9.13 -2.71
CA ALA A 12 17.97 8.11 -2.39
C ALA A 12 18.81 7.74 -3.63
N ILE A 13 18.18 7.63 -4.80
CA ILE A 13 18.87 7.48 -6.09
C ILE A 13 19.82 8.65 -6.34
N SER A 14 19.35 9.88 -6.16
CA SER A 14 20.18 11.07 -6.34
C SER A 14 21.36 11.08 -5.36
N ALA A 15 21.14 10.65 -4.11
CA ALA A 15 22.20 10.52 -3.12
C ALA A 15 23.26 9.47 -3.53
N LEU A 16 22.84 8.32 -4.06
CA LEU A 16 23.77 7.28 -4.55
C LEU A 16 24.56 7.75 -5.77
N GLU A 17 23.94 8.47 -6.72
CA GLU A 17 24.63 9.06 -7.88
C GLU A 17 25.70 10.09 -7.46
N LYS A 18 25.45 10.83 -6.39
CA LYS A 18 26.38 11.79 -5.80
C LYS A 18 27.43 11.15 -4.88
N GLY A 19 27.38 9.83 -4.68
CA GLY A 19 28.27 9.11 -3.75
C GLY A 19 27.98 9.36 -2.26
N GLN A 20 26.79 9.89 -1.94
CA GLN A 20 26.37 10.26 -0.59
C GLN A 20 25.71 9.06 0.12
N LEU A 21 26.48 8.00 0.34
CA LEU A 21 25.99 6.73 0.89
C LEU A 21 25.26 6.85 2.23
N LYS A 22 25.76 7.69 3.15
CA LYS A 22 25.11 7.95 4.45
C LYS A 22 23.71 8.57 4.28
N GLN A 23 23.56 9.46 3.30
CA GLN A 23 22.27 10.08 2.99
C GLN A 23 21.32 9.06 2.37
N ALA A 24 21.81 8.20 1.47
CA ALA A 24 21.01 7.13 0.88
C ALA A 24 20.51 6.13 1.93
N LEU A 25 21.35 5.77 2.91
CA LEU A 25 20.95 4.94 4.04
C LEU A 25 19.84 5.60 4.86
N TYR A 26 20.01 6.87 5.22
CA TYR A 26 18.99 7.61 5.98
C TYR A 26 17.66 7.75 5.24
N LEU A 27 17.70 7.97 3.92
CA LEU A 27 16.50 8.14 3.11
C LEU A 27 15.69 6.86 2.99
N THR A 28 16.36 5.70 3.01
CA THR A 28 15.76 4.37 2.90
C THR A 28 15.49 3.69 4.24
N ASP A 29 15.92 4.25 5.38
CA ASP A 29 15.76 3.66 6.71
C ASP A 29 14.32 3.81 7.24
N ARG A 30 13.40 3.07 6.61
CA ARG A 30 11.98 2.95 6.99
C ARG A 30 11.47 1.53 6.75
N SER A 31 10.48 1.12 7.53
CA SER A 31 9.81 -0.18 7.44
C SER A 31 9.30 -0.45 6.02
N GLU A 32 8.67 0.56 5.41
CA GLU A 32 8.10 0.54 4.05
C GLU A 32 9.13 0.33 2.93
N MET A 33 10.42 0.59 3.20
CA MET A 33 11.53 0.52 2.22
C MET A 33 12.60 -0.50 2.65
N SER A 34 12.21 -1.52 3.41
CA SER A 34 13.13 -2.52 3.96
C SER A 34 13.97 -3.21 2.88
N ARG A 35 13.38 -3.45 1.70
CA ARG A 35 14.05 -4.07 0.55
C ARG A 35 15.10 -3.15 -0.07
N GLU A 36 14.73 -1.90 -0.32
CA GLU A 36 15.60 -0.89 -0.91
C GLU A 36 16.74 -0.53 0.06
N ASN A 37 16.44 -0.44 1.35
CA ASN A 37 17.44 -0.25 2.41
C ASN A 37 18.46 -1.39 2.46
N ALA A 38 18.03 -2.64 2.27
CA ALA A 38 18.93 -3.79 2.23
C ALA A 38 19.95 -3.67 1.09
N TRP A 39 19.55 -3.18 -0.10
CA TRP A 39 20.48 -2.95 -1.21
C TRP A 39 21.49 -1.85 -0.90
N VAL A 40 21.06 -0.76 -0.26
CA VAL A 40 21.95 0.33 0.14
C VAL A 40 22.90 -0.11 1.26
N ARG A 41 22.44 -0.91 2.24
CA ARG A 41 23.28 -1.48 3.29
C ARG A 41 24.33 -2.44 2.74
N GLU A 42 23.96 -3.26 1.77
CA GLU A 42 24.91 -4.17 1.12
C GLU A 42 25.96 -3.39 0.33
N ALA A 43 25.57 -2.33 -0.39
CA ALA A 43 26.54 -1.45 -1.04
C ALA A 43 27.44 -0.74 -0.03
N ALA A 44 26.91 -0.34 1.13
CA ALA A 44 27.70 0.25 2.20
C ALA A 44 28.73 -0.74 2.76
N ARG A 45 28.33 -1.99 2.98
CA ARG A 45 29.21 -3.06 3.45
C ARG A 45 30.34 -3.32 2.44
N LYS A 46 29.99 -3.52 1.16
CA LYS A 46 31.00 -3.71 0.10
C LYS A 46 31.93 -2.52 -0.08
N ALA A 47 31.43 -1.30 0.02
CA ALA A 47 32.26 -0.09 -0.08
C ALA A 47 33.21 0.10 1.12
N LEU A 48 32.90 -0.48 2.28
CA LEU A 48 33.80 -0.53 3.43
C LEU A 48 34.91 -1.56 3.22
N ASP A 49 34.57 -2.72 2.64
CA ASP A 49 35.51 -3.81 2.36
C ASP A 49 36.44 -3.51 1.16
N ASP A 50 35.91 -2.82 0.14
CA ASP A 50 36.65 -2.43 -1.08
C ASP A 50 36.30 -0.97 -1.46
N ARG A 51 37.17 -0.06 -1.02
CA ARG A 51 37.02 1.39 -1.24
C ARG A 51 37.25 1.81 -2.69
N GLU A 52 38.04 1.06 -3.46
CA GLU A 52 38.34 1.42 -4.85
C GLU A 52 37.12 1.19 -5.75
N ASN A 53 36.31 0.16 -5.42
CA ASN A 53 35.07 -0.15 -6.11
C ASN A 53 33.80 0.43 -5.45
N ALA A 54 33.96 1.25 -4.40
CA ALA A 54 32.84 1.85 -3.66
C ALA A 54 31.81 2.54 -4.57
N LYS A 55 32.28 3.26 -5.61
CA LYS A 55 31.40 3.93 -6.57
C LYS A 55 30.57 2.93 -7.39
N THR A 56 31.17 1.82 -7.81
CA THR A 56 30.49 0.75 -8.55
C THR A 56 29.36 0.15 -7.71
N TYR A 57 29.62 -0.17 -6.44
CA TYR A 57 28.60 -0.73 -5.55
C TYR A 57 27.44 0.24 -5.29
N MET A 58 27.72 1.54 -5.19
CA MET A 58 26.65 2.55 -5.06
C MET A 58 25.80 2.66 -6.32
N LEU A 59 26.41 2.55 -7.51
CA LEU A 59 25.69 2.57 -8.79
C LEU A 59 24.84 1.30 -8.98
N GLU A 60 25.34 0.12 -8.55
CA GLU A 60 24.55 -1.12 -8.53
C GLU A 60 23.34 -1.00 -7.60
N ALA A 61 23.53 -0.47 -6.38
CA ALA A 61 22.42 -0.22 -5.47
C ALA A 61 21.43 0.77 -6.06
N ARG A 62 21.90 1.83 -6.71
CA ARG A 62 21.05 2.81 -7.41
C ARG A 62 20.20 2.13 -8.47
N ASP A 63 20.78 1.24 -9.29
CA ASP A 63 20.04 0.58 -10.37
C ASP A 63 18.95 -0.34 -9.82
N LYS A 64 19.23 -1.05 -8.72
CA LYS A 64 18.20 -1.83 -8.01
C LYS A 64 17.09 -0.94 -7.44
N VAL A 65 17.45 0.20 -6.83
CA VAL A 65 16.46 1.16 -6.33
C VAL A 65 15.64 1.78 -7.47
N LYS A 66 16.24 2.04 -8.64
CA LYS A 66 15.53 2.52 -9.84
C LYS A 66 14.50 1.52 -10.34
N VAL A 67 14.84 0.23 -10.37
CA VAL A 67 13.90 -0.84 -10.74
C VAL A 67 12.67 -0.82 -9.82
N ALA A 68 12.85 -0.54 -8.53
CA ALA A 68 11.72 -0.45 -7.60
C ALA A 68 10.77 0.75 -7.83
N ILE A 69 11.22 1.80 -8.53
CA ILE A 69 10.39 2.96 -8.92
C ILE A 69 9.80 2.77 -10.33
N THR A 70 10.36 1.87 -11.13
CA THR A 70 9.86 1.64 -12.48
C THR A 70 8.57 0.81 -12.35
N PRO A 71 7.41 1.30 -12.81
CA PRO A 71 6.24 0.44 -12.91
C PRO A 71 6.64 -0.79 -13.74
N PRO A 72 6.21 -2.01 -13.38
CA PRO A 72 6.58 -3.19 -14.14
C PRO A 72 6.19 -2.94 -15.60
N LEU A 73 7.20 -2.83 -16.47
CA LEU A 73 6.98 -2.98 -17.90
C LEU A 73 6.29 -4.34 -18.06
N GLU A 74 5.22 -4.33 -18.83
CA GLU A 74 4.46 -5.49 -19.27
C GLU A 74 5.39 -6.68 -19.55
N ASP A 75 5.56 -7.56 -18.57
CA ASP A 75 6.13 -8.88 -18.76
C ASP A 75 5.08 -9.89 -18.30
N THR A 76 4.00 -9.90 -19.08
CA THR A 76 3.01 -10.97 -19.17
C THR A 76 3.62 -12.23 -19.78
N SER A 77 4.85 -12.60 -19.39
CA SER A 77 5.40 -13.91 -19.73
C SER A 77 4.83 -14.96 -18.77
N LEU A 78 3.59 -15.34 -19.05
CA LEU A 78 2.90 -16.49 -18.49
C LEU A 78 3.35 -17.80 -19.18
N GLU A 79 4.58 -17.89 -19.69
CA GLU A 79 5.07 -19.07 -20.42
C GLU A 79 5.32 -20.29 -19.53
N GLY A 80 5.17 -20.17 -18.20
CA GLY A 80 5.25 -21.31 -17.27
C GLY A 80 3.91 -21.89 -16.79
N VAL A 81 2.78 -21.22 -17.04
CA VAL A 81 1.47 -21.60 -16.44
C VAL A 81 0.57 -22.35 -17.44
N LYS A 82 0.91 -22.33 -18.73
CA LYS A 82 0.15 -23.05 -19.78
C LYS A 82 0.16 -24.57 -19.60
N GLU A 83 1.18 -25.14 -18.97
CA GLU A 83 1.24 -26.60 -18.74
C GLU A 83 0.34 -27.07 -17.59
N MET A 84 -0.07 -26.18 -16.67
CA MET A 84 -0.97 -26.54 -15.56
C MET A 84 -2.46 -26.41 -15.89
N LEU A 85 -2.82 -25.72 -16.99
CA LEU A 85 -4.22 -25.46 -17.38
C LEU A 85 -4.75 -26.43 -18.45
N ASN A 86 -3.96 -27.43 -18.87
CA ASN A 86 -4.34 -28.37 -19.92
C ASN A 86 -5.06 -29.64 -19.42
N GLU A 87 -5.60 -29.64 -18.20
CA GLU A 87 -6.57 -30.66 -17.82
C GLU A 87 -7.96 -30.29 -18.35
N THR A 88 -8.45 -31.18 -19.21
CA THR A 88 -9.57 -31.02 -20.14
C THR A 88 -10.91 -30.86 -19.43
N THR A 89 -11.62 -29.76 -19.71
CA THR A 89 -13.10 -29.74 -19.70
C THR A 89 -13.61 -28.68 -20.68
N PRO A 90 -14.61 -28.96 -21.53
CA PRO A 90 -15.01 -28.05 -22.61
C PRO A 90 -15.83 -26.87 -22.07
N SER A 91 -15.35 -25.64 -22.33
CA SER A 91 -16.11 -24.41 -22.07
C SER A 91 -17.36 -24.31 -22.96
N PRO A 92 -18.51 -23.84 -22.46
CA PRO A 92 -19.59 -23.33 -23.29
C PRO A 92 -19.15 -21.99 -23.96
N PRO A 93 -19.83 -21.57 -25.04
CA PRO A 93 -19.33 -20.56 -25.96
C PRO A 93 -19.22 -19.18 -25.31
N THR A 94 -18.12 -18.51 -25.64
CA THR A 94 -17.79 -17.13 -25.34
C THR A 94 -18.96 -16.20 -25.64
N THR A 95 -19.63 -15.71 -24.60
CA THR A 95 -20.37 -14.46 -24.70
C THR A 95 -19.37 -13.31 -24.67
N GLU A 96 -19.38 -12.53 -25.75
CA GLU A 96 -18.74 -11.22 -25.88
C GLU A 96 -18.98 -10.41 -24.60
N SER A 97 -17.91 -10.10 -23.86
CA SER A 97 -17.98 -9.17 -22.73
C SER A 97 -17.47 -7.81 -23.18
N THR A 98 -18.39 -6.87 -23.11
CA THR A 98 -18.34 -5.45 -23.40
C THR A 98 -17.27 -4.70 -22.60
N SER A 99 -16.57 -3.77 -23.27
CA SER A 99 -15.79 -2.66 -22.69
C SER A 99 -14.69 -3.05 -21.71
N GLU A 100 -13.43 -3.06 -22.16
CA GLU A 100 -12.27 -3.05 -21.26
C GLU A 100 -12.30 -1.75 -20.43
N MET A 101 -12.60 -1.87 -19.14
CA MET A 101 -12.43 -0.78 -18.17
C MET A 101 -10.94 -0.63 -17.86
N THR A 102 -10.47 0.59 -17.64
CA THR A 102 -9.08 0.81 -17.22
C THR A 102 -8.88 0.38 -15.76
N ASP A 103 -7.63 0.14 -15.36
CA ASP A 103 -7.30 -0.21 -13.96
C ASP A 103 -7.80 0.85 -12.96
N GLU A 104 -7.82 2.12 -13.35
CA GLU A 104 -8.41 3.20 -12.56
C GLU A 104 -9.93 3.06 -12.40
N GLU A 105 -10.64 2.72 -13.47
CA GLU A 105 -12.10 2.51 -13.42
C GLU A 105 -12.46 1.26 -12.60
N LEU A 106 -11.62 0.22 -12.67
CA LEU A 106 -11.73 -0.97 -11.82
C LEU A 106 -11.51 -0.62 -10.34
N TYR A 107 -10.50 0.18 -10.03
CA TYR A 107 -10.24 0.61 -8.66
C TYR A 107 -11.35 1.52 -8.12
N GLU A 108 -11.79 2.53 -8.88
CA GLU A 108 -12.88 3.44 -8.47
C GLU A 108 -14.21 2.72 -8.23
N SER A 109 -14.41 1.55 -8.84
CA SER A 109 -15.60 0.71 -8.63
C SER A 109 -15.45 -0.32 -7.51
N CYS A 110 -14.23 -0.55 -7.01
CA CYS A 110 -13.93 -1.58 -6.00
C CYS A 110 -14.14 -1.06 -4.57
N GLU A 111 -15.34 -1.24 -4.03
CA GLU A 111 -15.68 -0.81 -2.66
C GLU A 111 -14.78 -1.46 -1.60
N GLU A 112 -14.45 -2.74 -1.76
CA GLU A 112 -13.54 -3.48 -0.89
C GLU A 112 -12.13 -2.89 -0.89
N CYS A 113 -11.63 -2.46 -2.06
CA CYS A 113 -10.33 -1.83 -2.20
C CYS A 113 -10.26 -0.50 -1.43
N HIS A 114 -11.34 0.28 -1.46
CA HIS A 114 -11.44 1.51 -0.69
C HIS A 114 -11.49 1.25 0.83
N VAL A 115 -12.15 0.18 1.27
CA VAL A 115 -12.12 -0.26 2.69
C VAL A 115 -10.70 -0.71 3.08
N VAL A 116 -10.03 -1.50 2.25
CA VAL A 116 -8.63 -1.92 2.48
C VAL A 116 -7.70 -0.73 2.62
N ASN A 117 -7.83 0.28 1.75
CA ASN A 117 -7.02 1.49 1.84
C ASN A 117 -7.29 2.29 3.11
N ALA A 118 -8.54 2.32 3.60
CA ALA A 118 -8.85 2.92 4.89
C ALA A 118 -8.21 2.15 6.06
N ILE A 119 -8.13 0.82 5.99
CA ILE A 119 -7.44 -0.02 7.00
C ILE A 119 -5.94 0.27 7.03
N VAL A 120 -5.31 0.35 5.84
CA VAL A 120 -3.88 0.69 5.72
C VAL A 120 -3.63 2.06 6.35
N ALA A 121 -4.39 3.08 5.95
CA ALA A 121 -4.24 4.43 6.47
C ALA A 121 -4.51 4.51 8.00
N ALA A 122 -5.49 3.75 8.51
CA ALA A 122 -5.74 3.64 9.94
C ALA A 122 -4.58 2.97 10.70
N THR A 123 -3.91 1.99 10.09
CA THR A 123 -2.71 1.36 10.66
C THR A 123 -1.56 2.36 10.72
N GLU A 124 -1.37 3.18 9.69
CA GLU A 124 -0.37 4.26 9.68
C GLU A 124 -0.63 5.31 10.78
N ILE A 125 -1.91 5.68 11.00
CA ILE A 125 -2.28 6.56 12.12
C ILE A 125 -1.88 5.93 13.44
N CYS A 126 -2.13 4.63 13.60
CA CYS A 126 -1.81 3.90 14.82
C CYS A 126 -0.31 3.78 15.08
N ASP A 127 0.49 3.66 14.02
CA ASP A 127 1.95 3.69 14.12
C ASP A 127 2.48 5.09 14.48
N LYS A 128 1.87 6.14 13.91
CA LYS A 128 2.24 7.55 14.17
C LYS A 128 1.79 8.01 15.57
N HIS A 129 0.62 7.58 16.01
CA HIS A 129 -0.05 7.99 17.24
C HIS A 129 -0.53 6.77 18.04
N PRO A 130 0.38 6.03 18.71
CA PRO A 130 -0.01 4.82 19.44
C PRO A 130 -1.02 5.10 20.55
N GLN A 131 -2.20 4.48 20.46
CA GLN A 131 -3.27 4.59 21.44
C GLN A 131 -3.93 3.23 21.71
N THR A 132 -4.63 3.09 22.82
CA THR A 132 -5.36 1.86 23.17
C THR A 132 -6.42 1.49 22.13
N ALA A 133 -7.03 2.48 21.47
CA ALA A 133 -7.97 2.29 20.37
C ALA A 133 -7.39 1.47 19.20
N CYS A 134 -6.08 1.57 18.94
CA CYS A 134 -5.38 0.85 17.88
C CYS A 134 -5.30 -0.66 18.10
N ALA A 135 -5.55 -1.14 19.31
CA ALA A 135 -5.68 -2.57 19.58
C ALA A 135 -6.87 -3.20 18.84
N LEU A 136 -7.92 -2.41 18.55
CA LEU A 136 -9.08 -2.87 17.79
C LEU A 136 -8.70 -3.26 16.37
N ILE A 137 -7.86 -2.46 15.71
CA ILE A 137 -7.40 -2.71 14.34
C ILE A 137 -6.37 -3.85 14.34
N SER A 138 -5.34 -3.77 15.19
CA SER A 138 -4.27 -4.78 15.19
C SER A 138 -4.74 -6.18 15.59
N SER A 139 -5.76 -6.31 16.44
CA SER A 139 -6.37 -7.61 16.79
C SER A 139 -7.12 -8.28 15.62
N ARG A 140 -7.38 -7.53 14.55
CA ARG A 140 -8.18 -7.94 13.40
C ARG A 140 -7.33 -8.19 12.14
N LEU A 141 -6.15 -7.57 12.04
CA LEU A 141 -5.24 -7.72 10.89
C LEU A 141 -4.82 -9.18 10.59
N ASN A 142 -4.78 -10.04 11.59
CA ASN A 142 -4.38 -11.46 11.43
C ASN A 142 -5.55 -12.41 11.14
N LYS A 143 -6.77 -11.90 10.94
CA LYS A 143 -7.94 -12.72 10.61
C LYS A 143 -8.14 -12.68 9.09
N GLU A 144 -8.16 -13.86 8.47
CA GLU A 144 -8.20 -14.00 7.01
C GLU A 144 -9.58 -13.69 6.41
N ASP A 145 -10.66 -13.75 7.20
CA ASP A 145 -12.04 -13.66 6.71
C ASP A 145 -12.86 -12.55 7.42
N ILE A 146 -12.35 -11.33 7.48
CA ILE A 146 -13.15 -10.19 7.99
C ILE A 146 -13.84 -9.51 6.81
N GLU A 147 -15.17 -9.52 6.85
CA GLU A 147 -16.02 -8.84 5.87
C GLU A 147 -15.79 -7.32 5.87
N PRO A 148 -15.90 -6.65 4.71
CA PRO A 148 -15.72 -5.19 4.60
C PRO A 148 -16.58 -4.37 5.57
N GLU A 149 -17.80 -4.84 5.85
CA GLU A 149 -18.71 -4.24 6.82
C GLU A 149 -18.17 -4.32 8.27
N GLU A 150 -17.60 -5.47 8.65
CA GLU A 150 -17.00 -5.64 9.96
C GLU A 150 -15.75 -4.77 10.10
N TRP A 151 -14.96 -4.62 9.04
CA TRP A 151 -13.84 -3.69 9.01
C TRP A 151 -14.29 -2.24 9.18
N LEU A 152 -15.35 -1.81 8.48
CA LEU A 152 -15.90 -0.47 8.65
C LEU A 152 -16.33 -0.22 10.10
N LYS A 153 -16.98 -1.18 10.75
CA LYS A 153 -17.33 -1.10 12.19
C LYS A 153 -16.10 -0.93 13.07
N VAL A 154 -15.04 -1.72 12.84
CA VAL A 154 -13.77 -1.63 13.59
C VAL A 154 -13.11 -0.27 13.42
N LEU A 155 -13.08 0.27 12.19
CA LEU A 155 -12.50 1.57 11.91
C LEU A 155 -13.27 2.70 12.60
N ILE A 156 -14.61 2.63 12.60
CA ILE A 156 -15.46 3.60 13.30
C ILE A 156 -15.20 3.55 14.80
N GLU A 157 -15.20 2.36 15.40
CA GLU A 157 -14.98 2.18 16.84
C GLU A 157 -13.58 2.65 17.27
N ALA A 158 -12.56 2.36 16.46
CA ALA A 158 -11.20 2.85 16.68
C ALA A 158 -11.13 4.37 16.56
N GLY A 159 -11.80 4.95 15.56
CA GLY A 159 -11.91 6.39 15.40
C GLY A 159 -12.65 7.07 16.54
N GLU A 160 -13.74 6.51 17.06
CA GLU A 160 -14.50 7.05 18.20
C GLU A 160 -13.70 7.04 19.51
N LYS A 161 -12.91 5.99 19.73
CA LYS A 161 -12.08 5.81 20.93
C LYS A 161 -10.73 6.52 20.86
N SER A 162 -10.36 7.06 19.71
CA SER A 162 -9.13 7.81 19.53
C SER A 162 -9.30 9.25 20.02
N GLU A 163 -8.20 9.86 20.47
CA GLU A 163 -8.18 11.26 20.93
C GLU A 163 -7.11 12.08 20.19
N GLY A 164 -7.24 13.41 20.22
CA GLY A 164 -6.21 14.34 19.75
C GLY A 164 -5.98 14.35 18.24
N GLU A 165 -4.72 14.21 17.81
CA GLU A 165 -4.37 14.19 16.38
C GLU A 165 -4.80 12.89 15.69
N ALA A 166 -4.71 11.74 16.38
CA ALA A 166 -5.22 10.47 15.87
C ALA A 166 -6.71 10.55 15.54
N LYS A 167 -7.53 11.11 16.44
CA LYS A 167 -8.97 11.30 16.22
C LYS A 167 -9.25 12.07 14.92
N ARG A 168 -8.55 13.18 14.72
CA ARG A 168 -8.73 14.02 13.52
C ARG A 168 -8.35 13.29 12.24
N GLU A 169 -7.26 12.52 12.26
CA GLU A 169 -6.84 11.73 11.09
C GLU A 169 -7.81 10.57 10.81
N PHE A 170 -8.33 9.90 11.85
CA PHE A 170 -9.38 8.88 11.71
C PHE A 170 -10.67 9.45 11.12
N ASP A 171 -11.11 10.62 11.61
CA ASP A 171 -12.34 11.26 11.13
C ASP A 171 -12.24 11.63 9.64
N ILE A 172 -11.04 12.00 9.15
CA ILE A 172 -10.81 12.29 7.72
C ILE A 172 -11.00 11.02 6.88
N ILE A 173 -10.31 9.94 7.24
CA ILE A 173 -10.38 8.66 6.49
C ILE A 173 -11.81 8.12 6.49
N LEU A 174 -12.46 8.13 7.66
CA LEU A 174 -13.83 7.64 7.80
C LEU A 174 -14.80 8.49 6.99
N SER A 175 -14.65 9.83 7.00
CA SER A 175 -15.48 10.72 6.19
C SER A 175 -15.32 10.47 4.69
N ASP A 176 -14.08 10.31 4.22
CA ASP A 176 -13.80 10.04 2.80
C ASP A 176 -14.37 8.69 2.36
N LEU A 177 -14.19 7.63 3.18
CA LEU A 177 -14.72 6.30 2.90
C LEU A 177 -16.26 6.29 2.92
N VAL A 178 -16.89 6.88 3.95
CA VAL A 178 -18.35 6.92 4.05
C VAL A 178 -18.95 7.70 2.89
N GLN A 179 -18.41 8.89 2.55
CA GLN A 179 -18.89 9.66 1.40
C GLN A 179 -18.77 8.87 0.08
N TYR A 180 -17.68 8.13 -0.10
CA TYR A 180 -17.52 7.25 -1.27
C TYR A 180 -18.60 6.18 -1.31
N LEU A 181 -18.81 5.44 -0.22
CA LEU A 181 -19.79 4.36 -0.13
C LEU A 181 -21.24 4.88 -0.26
N GLU A 182 -21.54 6.07 0.27
CA GLU A 182 -22.85 6.72 0.15
C GLU A 182 -23.17 7.07 -1.31
N ARG A 183 -22.22 7.67 -2.04
CA ARG A 183 -22.40 8.00 -3.46
C ARG A 183 -22.70 6.78 -4.31
N ARG A 184 -22.24 5.60 -3.89
CA ARG A 184 -22.47 4.32 -4.58
C ARG A 184 -23.69 3.55 -4.07
N ASN A 185 -24.38 4.04 -3.04
CA ASN A 185 -25.48 3.33 -2.38
C ASN A 185 -25.04 1.91 -1.93
N SER A 186 -23.82 1.83 -1.40
CA SER A 186 -23.14 0.58 -1.06
C SER A 186 -23.95 -0.25 -0.04
N PRO A 187 -24.05 -1.57 -0.21
CA PRO A 187 -24.62 -2.46 0.80
C PRO A 187 -23.80 -2.48 2.10
N ILE A 188 -22.50 -2.16 2.06
CA ILE A 188 -21.61 -2.12 3.23
C ILE A 188 -22.13 -1.14 4.29
N LEU A 189 -22.72 -0.02 3.87
CA LEU A 189 -23.31 0.96 4.80
C LEU A 189 -24.62 0.47 5.44
N LYS A 190 -25.36 -0.42 4.77
CA LYS A 190 -26.68 -0.87 5.25
C LYS A 190 -26.59 -1.84 6.43
N GLY A 191 -25.43 -2.48 6.62
CA GLY A 191 -25.16 -3.32 7.78
C GLY A 191 -24.69 -2.54 9.04
N LEU A 192 -24.56 -1.21 8.94
CA LEU A 192 -24.34 -0.35 10.11
C LEU A 192 -25.68 -0.01 10.77
N ASP A 193 -25.92 -0.53 11.98
CA ASP A 193 -27.13 -0.22 12.78
C ASP A 193 -27.27 1.29 13.11
N ASN A 194 -26.18 2.05 12.99
CA ASN A 194 -26.14 3.52 13.02
C ASN A 194 -24.97 4.00 12.14
N PRO A 195 -25.21 4.54 10.92
CA PRO A 195 -24.13 5.09 10.12
C PRO A 195 -23.52 6.30 10.84
N PRO A 196 -22.18 6.40 10.94
CA PRO A 196 -21.54 7.53 11.57
C PRO A 196 -21.72 8.73 10.63
N LEU A 197 -22.20 9.83 11.21
CA LEU A 197 -22.30 11.14 10.57
C LEU A 197 -23.48 11.28 9.59
N THR A 198 -24.63 11.66 10.14
CA THR A 198 -25.53 12.55 9.42
C THR A 198 -24.74 13.84 9.15
N VAL A 199 -24.25 14.01 7.92
CA VAL A 199 -23.72 15.29 7.46
C VAL A 199 -24.86 16.31 7.55
N ARG A 200 -24.77 17.22 8.53
CA ARG A 200 -25.53 18.47 8.55
C ARG A 200 -24.60 19.61 8.15
#